data_AF-A0ABD6M2N5-F1
#
_entry.id   AF-A0ABD6M2N5-F1
#
_cell.length_a   1.000
_cell.length_b   1.000
_cell.length_c   1.000
_cell.angle_alpha   90.00
_cell.angle_beta   90.00
_cell.angle_gamma   90.00
#
_symmetry.space_group_name_H-M   'P 1'
#
loop_
_entity.id
_entity.type
_entity.pdbx_description
1 polymer ?
#
loop_
_entity_poly.entity_id
_entity_poly.type
_entity_poly.pdbx_seq_one_letter_code
_entity_poly.pdbx_strand_id
1 'polypeptide(L)'
;MADLNERVEILERNLDDLRLDLHASKIAISVLSTVINSMSAEPGVLERSYDQAKSSGPLVKFNHPVEEGYEDKLTERILNILSST
;
A
#
# COMPACT_ATOMS: atom_id res chain seq x y z
N MET A 1 -4.27 -36.43 1.88
CA MET A 1 -5.43 -35.64 1.43
C MET A 1 -5.95 -34.71 2.54
N ALA A 2 -6.20 -35.18 3.77
CA ALA A 2 -6.65 -34.32 4.88
C ALA A 2 -5.70 -33.14 5.19
N ASP A 3 -4.40 -33.41 5.31
CA ASP A 3 -3.36 -32.38 5.56
C ASP A 3 -3.30 -31.29 4.48
N LEU A 4 -3.50 -31.65 3.22
CA LEU A 4 -3.50 -30.69 2.12
C LEU A 4 -4.72 -29.77 2.18
N ASN A 5 -5.90 -30.32 2.47
CA ASN A 5 -7.13 -29.54 2.58
C ASN A 5 -7.07 -28.56 3.76
N GLU A 6 -6.53 -28.99 4.90
CA GLU A 6 -6.35 -28.12 6.07
C GLU A 6 -5.38 -26.96 5.75
N ARG A 7 -4.28 -27.25 5.05
CA ARG A 7 -3.34 -26.20 4.61
C ARG A 7 -3.95 -25.24 3.61
N VAL A 8 -4.81 -25.71 2.71
CA VAL A 8 -5.56 -24.85 1.78
C VAL A 8 -6.53 -23.96 2.53
N GLU A 9 -7.29 -24.51 3.48
CA GLU A 9 -8.24 -23.74 4.28
C GLU A 9 -7.55 -22.64 5.12
N ILE A 10 -6.37 -22.94 5.70
CA ILE A 10 -5.56 -21.94 6.40
C ILE A 10 -5.10 -20.84 5.44
N LEU A 11 -4.64 -21.19 4.23
CA LEU A 11 -4.21 -20.21 3.23
C LEU A 11 -5.37 -19.32 2.78
N GLU A 12 -6.56 -19.88 2.58
CA GLU A 12 -7.75 -19.12 2.21
C GLU A 12 -8.15 -18.12 3.30
N ARG A 13 -8.17 -18.55 4.57
CA ARG A 13 -8.44 -17.64 5.70
C ARG A 13 -7.41 -16.53 5.81
N ASN A 14 -6.11 -16.87 5.74
CA ASN A 14 -5.05 -15.87 5.77
C ASN A 14 -5.16 -14.88 4.61
N LEU A 15 -5.55 -15.35 3.42
CA LEU A 15 -5.75 -14.49 2.25
C LEU A 15 -6.91 -13.53 2.47
N ASP A 16 -8.01 -14.00 3.04
CA ASP A 16 -9.19 -13.17 3.32
C ASP A 16 -8.92 -12.13 4.42
N ASP A 17 -8.19 -12.51 5.48
CA ASP A 17 -7.73 -11.57 6.52
C ASP A 17 -6.82 -10.48 5.91
N LEU A 18 -5.82 -10.87 5.10
CA LEU A 18 -4.94 -9.93 4.41
C LEU A 18 -5.70 -9.00 3.46
N ARG A 19 -6.73 -9.49 2.79
CA ARG A 19 -7.59 -8.66 1.93
C ARG A 19 -8.37 -7.63 2.74
N LEU A 20 -8.91 -8.04 3.88
CA LEU A 20 -9.65 -7.15 4.78
C LEU A 20 -8.73 -6.06 5.34
N ASP A 21 -7.56 -6.43 5.85
CA ASP A 21 -6.55 -5.50 6.37
C ASP A 21 -6.07 -4.52 5.30
N LEU A 22 -5.85 -5.00 4.07
CA LEU A 22 -5.49 -4.15 2.94
C LEU A 22 -6.60 -3.15 2.62
N HIS A 23 -7.87 -3.58 2.63
CA HIS A 23 -9.01 -2.71 2.36
C HIS A 23 -9.18 -1.66 3.46
N ALA A 24 -9.12 -2.07 4.73
CA ALA A 24 -9.18 -1.17 5.87
C ALA A 24 -8.05 -0.13 5.85
N SER A 25 -6.81 -0.56 5.53
CA SER A 25 -5.65 0.32 5.40
C SER A 25 -5.85 1.37 4.30
N LYS A 26 -6.36 0.96 3.13
CA LYS A 26 -6.66 1.90 2.04
C LYS A 26 -7.68 2.96 2.43
N ILE A 27 -8.76 2.56 3.11
CA ILE A 27 -9.78 3.51 3.60
C ILE A 27 -9.16 4.46 4.61
N ALA A 28 -8.42 3.95 5.60
CA ALA A 28 -7.78 4.77 6.62
C ALA A 28 -6.81 5.79 6.02
N ILE A 29 -5.97 5.36 5.07
CA ILE A 29 -5.04 6.25 4.37
C ILE A 29 -5.81 7.29 3.56
N SER A 30 -6.84 6.92 2.80
CA SER A 30 -7.63 7.87 2.01
C SER A 30 -8.31 8.94 2.87
N VAL A 31 -8.88 8.55 4.02
CA VAL A 31 -9.47 9.49 4.99
C VAL A 31 -8.40 10.44 5.54
N LEU A 32 -7.25 9.92 5.96
CA LEU A 32 -6.14 10.75 6.46
C LEU A 32 -5.60 11.68 5.37
N SER A 33 -5.47 11.20 4.13
CA SER A 33 -5.05 12.00 2.99
C SER A 33 -5.98 13.17 2.75
N THR A 34 -7.30 12.92 2.80
CA THR A 34 -8.32 13.96 2.69
C THR A 34 -8.17 15.02 3.79
N VAL A 35 -7.98 14.59 5.04
CA VAL A 35 -7.77 15.50 6.17
C VAL A 35 -6.52 16.34 5.96
N ILE A 36 -5.39 15.74 5.60
CA ILE A 36 -4.12 16.45 5.39
C ILE A 36 -4.22 17.43 4.22
N ASN A 37 -4.81 17.03 3.10
CA ASN A 37 -5.03 17.89 1.95
C ASN A 37 -5.92 19.09 2.32
N SER A 38 -6.99 18.87 3.11
CA SER A 38 -7.86 19.94 3.59
C SER A 38 -7.15 20.92 4.54
N MET A 39 -6.22 20.44 5.37
CA MET A 39 -5.43 21.27 6.29
C MET A 39 -4.32 22.04 5.57
N SER A 40 -3.75 21.47 4.52
CA SER A 40 -2.61 22.06 3.80
C SER A 40 -3.02 23.15 2.80
N ALA A 41 -4.32 23.28 2.50
CA ALA A 41 -4.88 24.16 1.46
C ALA A 41 -4.29 23.98 0.05
N GLU A 42 -3.48 22.93 -0.15
CA GLU A 42 -2.82 22.59 -1.40
C GLU A 42 -3.17 21.15 -1.81
N PRO A 43 -3.96 20.97 -2.89
CA PRO A 43 -4.18 19.66 -3.48
C PRO A 43 -2.86 18.98 -3.88
N GLY A 44 -2.77 17.65 -3.67
CA GLY A 44 -1.62 16.86 -4.09
C GLY A 44 -0.34 17.09 -3.27
N VAL A 45 -0.43 17.66 -2.05
CA VAL A 45 0.75 17.81 -1.17
C VAL A 45 1.38 16.47 -0.82
N LEU A 46 0.56 15.43 -0.63
CA LEU A 46 1.02 14.10 -0.24
C LEU A 46 1.73 13.36 -1.38
N GLU A 47 1.19 13.44 -2.60
CA GLU A 47 1.82 12.86 -3.79
C GLU A 47 3.21 13.46 -4.02
N ARG A 48 3.31 14.80 -4.02
CA ARG A 48 4.58 15.51 -4.18
C ARG A 48 5.57 15.19 -3.07
N SER A 49 5.10 15.10 -1.82
CA SER A 49 5.94 14.73 -0.68
C SER A 49 6.49 13.31 -0.82
N TYR A 50 5.68 12.37 -1.31
CA TYR A 50 6.10 11.01 -1.55
C TYR A 50 7.14 10.93 -2.67
N ASP A 51 6.93 11.61 -3.79
CA ASP A 51 7.88 11.66 -4.90
C ASP A 51 9.22 12.28 -4.50
N GLN A 52 9.19 13.35 -3.71
CA GLN A 52 10.40 13.97 -3.17
C GLN A 52 11.14 13.02 -2.22
N ALA A 53 10.41 12.32 -1.36
CA ALA A 53 10.99 11.37 -0.41
C ALA A 53 11.61 10.17 -1.14
N LYS A 54 10.94 9.62 -2.16
CA LYS A 54 11.46 8.53 -3.01
C LYS A 54 12.71 8.95 -3.79
N SER A 55 12.72 10.19 -4.30
CA SER A 55 13.88 10.74 -5.02
C SER A 55 15.13 10.87 -4.13
N SER A 56 14.94 10.91 -2.81
CA SER A 56 16.02 10.99 -1.82
C SER A 56 16.55 9.62 -1.39
N GLY A 57 15.91 8.52 -1.81
CA GLY A 57 16.31 7.15 -1.53
C GLY A 57 15.13 6.17 -1.42
N PRO A 58 15.41 4.86 -1.34
CA PRO A 58 14.36 3.84 -1.22
C PRO A 58 13.60 4.01 0.10
N LEU A 59 12.31 4.27 0.01
CA LEU A 59 11.40 4.44 1.17
C LEU A 59 11.12 3.11 1.89
N VAL A 60 11.35 1.99 1.20
CA VAL A 60 11.22 0.64 1.73
C VAL A 60 12.52 -0.09 1.49
N LYS A 61 13.08 -0.69 2.55
CA LYS A 61 14.16 -1.67 2.40
C LYS A 61 13.55 -3.05 2.26
N PHE A 62 13.73 -3.66 1.10
CA PHE A 62 13.36 -5.06 0.90
C PHE A 62 14.42 -5.94 1.57
N ASN A 63 13.99 -6.78 2.51
CA ASN A 63 14.88 -7.74 3.19
C ASN A 63 15.23 -8.95 2.32
N HIS A 64 14.59 -9.08 1.15
CA HIS A 64 14.74 -10.18 0.20
C HIS A 64 14.70 -9.65 -1.25
N PRO A 65 15.29 -10.37 -2.23
CA PRO A 65 15.17 -10.00 -3.64
C PRO A 65 13.69 -9.93 -4.03
N VAL A 66 13.29 -8.82 -4.64
CA VAL A 66 11.96 -8.66 -5.23
C VAL A 66 12.01 -8.93 -6.73
N GLU A 67 10.88 -9.33 -7.30
CA GLU A 67 10.76 -9.49 -8.74
C GLU A 67 11.04 -8.17 -9.47
N GLU A 68 11.60 -8.25 -10.67
CA GLU A 68 11.84 -7.08 -11.52
C GLU A 68 10.53 -6.31 -11.75
N GLY A 69 10.57 -4.98 -11.55
CA GLY A 69 9.40 -4.11 -11.66
C GLY A 69 8.43 -4.15 -10.47
N TYR A 70 8.71 -4.91 -9.41
CA TYR A 70 7.87 -4.90 -8.19
C TYR A 70 7.84 -3.53 -7.53
N GLU A 71 8.99 -2.86 -7.41
CA GLU A 71 9.09 -1.53 -6.79
C GLU A 71 8.30 -0.46 -7.55
N ASP A 72 8.27 -0.55 -8.88
CA ASP A 72 7.50 0.34 -9.73
C ASP A 72 6.00 0.13 -9.54
N LYS A 73 5.55 -1.13 -9.54
CA LYS A 73 4.15 -1.49 -9.24
C LYS A 73 3.74 -1.04 -7.84
N LEU A 74 4.63 -1.17 -6.86
CA LEU A 74 4.38 -0.70 -5.50
C LEU A 74 4.24 0.83 -5.47
N THR A 75 5.15 1.53 -6.15
CA THR A 75 5.13 2.99 -6.29
C THR A 75 3.81 3.45 -6.90
N GLU A 76 3.42 2.88 -8.03
CA GLU A 76 2.18 3.21 -8.74
C GLU A 76 0.95 3.02 -7.83
N ARG A 77 0.92 1.90 -7.08
CA ARG A 77 -0.17 1.64 -6.13
C ARG A 77 -0.21 2.67 -5.00
N ILE A 78 0.93 3.10 -4.47
CA ILE A 78 0.99 4.11 -3.41
C ILE A 78 0.53 5.46 -3.95
N LEU A 79 1.05 5.90 -5.11
CA LEU A 79 0.65 7.16 -5.72
C LEU A 79 -0.86 7.21 -5.97
N ASN A 80 -1.47 6.13 -6.48
CA ASN A 80 -2.92 6.05 -6.66
C ASN A 80 -3.73 6.18 -5.36
N ILE A 81 -3.19 5.71 -4.22
CA ILE A 81 -3.83 5.86 -2.90
C ILE A 81 -3.67 7.29 -2.36
N LEU A 82 -2.56 7.95 -2.67
CA LEU A 82 -2.28 9.32 -2.20
C LEU A 82 -2.92 10.40 -3.08
N SER A 83 -3.14 10.11 -4.36
CA SER A 83 -3.78 11.02 -5.33
C SER A 83 -5.30 10.94 -5.31
N SER A 84 -5.89 9.95 -4.64
CA SER A 84 -7.33 9.87 -4.43
C SER A 84 -7.76 10.89 -3.37
N THR A 85 -7.87 12.15 -3.79
CA THR A 85 -8.56 13.24 -3.07
C THR A 85 -9.13 14.22 -4.08
#